data_AF-A0A4S2B232-F1
#
_entry.id   AF-A0A4S2B232-F1
#
_cell.length_a   1.000
_cell.length_b   1.000
_cell.length_c   1.000
_cell.angle_alpha   90.00
_cell.angle_beta   90.00
_cell.angle_gamma   90.00
#
_symmetry.space_group_name_H-M   'P 1'
#
loop_
_entity.id
_entity.type
_entity.pdbx_description
1 polymer ?
#
loop_
_entity_poly.entity_id
_entity_poly.type
_entity_poly.pdbx_seq_one_letter_code
_entity_poly.pdbx_strand_id
1 'polypeptide(L)'
;MKQYEILIDLADQPGKLVRINVGDSSVTIPNSVEITRRKDQKFICQLIKTFSGLPASVEKRSWQSLRREWRAHNLLYRLPFLPSGWKERLRDVDMDAEPLWRRAVYFVLALI
;
A
#
# COMPACT_ATOMS: atom_id res chain seq x y z
N MET A 1 -3.21 -17.81 1.11
CA MET A 1 -3.30 -16.54 0.37
C MET A 1 -4.71 -16.33 -0.18
N LYS A 2 -5.39 -15.26 0.23
CA LYS A 2 -6.70 -14.84 -0.30
C LYS A 2 -6.51 -13.63 -1.21
N GLN A 3 -7.22 -13.59 -2.34
CA GLN A 3 -7.20 -12.45 -3.25
C GLN A 3 -8.57 -11.77 -3.25
N TYR A 4 -8.56 -10.45 -3.15
CA TYR A 4 -9.74 -9.59 -3.23
C TYR A 4 -9.58 -8.66 -4.43
N GLU A 5 -10.63 -8.54 -5.23
CA GLU A 5 -10.67 -7.60 -6.34
C GLU A 5 -11.78 -6.59 -6.09
N ILE A 6 -11.45 -5.30 -6.19
CA ILE A 6 -12.36 -4.21 -5.87
C ILE A 6 -12.37 -3.25 -7.05
N LEU A 7 -13.56 -2.95 -7.56
CA LEU A 7 -13.73 -1.85 -8.50
C LEU A 7 -13.78 -0.54 -7.74
N ILE A 8 -12.90 0.38 -8.11
CA ILE A 8 -12.83 1.73 -7.54
C ILE A 8 -12.92 2.72 -8.68
N ASP A 9 -13.86 3.65 -8.55
CA ASP A 9 -13.93 4.81 -9.41
C ASP A 9 -12.83 5.79 -9.01
N LEU A 10 -11.62 5.58 -9.53
CA LEU A 10 -10.59 6.60 -9.48
C LEU A 10 -11.05 7.76 -10.34
N ALA A 11 -10.89 8.98 -9.87
CA ALA A 11 -11.52 10.11 -10.54
C ALA A 11 -10.93 10.48 -11.93
N ASP A 12 -9.83 9.84 -12.35
CA ASP A 12 -9.30 9.93 -13.72
C ASP A 12 -9.48 8.62 -14.51
N GLN A 13 -9.97 7.56 -13.85
CA GLN A 13 -10.15 6.21 -14.38
C GLN A 13 -11.34 5.53 -13.68
N PRO A 14 -12.59 5.86 -14.05
CA PRO A 14 -13.76 5.21 -13.49
C PRO A 14 -13.72 3.69 -13.78
N GLY A 15 -14.17 2.88 -12.82
CA GLY A 15 -14.15 1.42 -12.94
C GLY A 15 -12.76 0.77 -12.87
N LYS A 16 -11.75 1.42 -12.31
CA LYS A 16 -10.42 0.79 -12.16
C LYS A 16 -10.49 -0.37 -11.18
N LEU A 17 -10.07 -1.55 -11.65
CA LEU A 17 -9.91 -2.72 -10.81
C LEU A 17 -8.64 -2.58 -9.95
N VAL A 18 -8.82 -2.58 -8.64
CA VAL A 18 -7.74 -2.67 -7.65
C VAL A 18 -7.72 -4.07 -7.07
N ARG A 19 -6.58 -4.74 -7.21
CA ARG A 19 -6.34 -6.05 -6.63
C ARG A 19 -5.70 -5.89 -5.26
N ILE A 20 -6.09 -6.72 -4.30
CA ILE A 20 -5.51 -6.77 -2.97
C ILE A 20 -5.25 -8.23 -2.62
N ASN A 21 -4.00 -8.56 -2.35
CA ASN A 21 -3.56 -9.89 -1.98
C ASN A 21 -3.35 -9.92 -0.47
N VAL A 22 -4.05 -10.81 0.22
CA VAL A 22 -3.89 -11.06 1.66
C VAL A 22 -3.15 -12.38 1.82
N GLY A 23 -1.86 -12.27 2.15
CA GLY A 23 -1.01 -13.39 2.53
C GLY A 23 -1.08 -13.69 4.02
N ASP A 24 -0.26 -14.64 4.47
CA ASP A 24 -0.24 -15.04 5.88
C ASP A 24 0.54 -14.03 6.74
N SER A 25 1.52 -13.33 6.16
CA SER A 25 2.36 -12.33 6.84
C SER A 25 2.15 -10.88 6.35
N SER A 26 1.64 -10.70 5.14
CA SER A 26 1.55 -9.38 4.50
C SER A 26 0.25 -9.14 3.73
N VAL A 27 -0.02 -7.87 3.44
CA VAL A 27 -1.09 -7.44 2.53
C VAL A 27 -0.47 -6.62 1.41
N THR A 28 -0.55 -7.11 0.19
CA THR A 28 0.06 -6.47 -0.98
C THR A 28 -1.02 -5.87 -1.88
N ILE A 29 -0.79 -4.65 -2.36
CA ILE A 29 -1.66 -3.99 -3.33
C ILE A 29 -0.84 -3.73 -4.60
N PRO A 30 -1.05 -4.53 -5.67
CA PRO A 30 -0.32 -4.35 -6.90
C PRO A 30 -0.61 -3.01 -7.58
N ASN A 31 0.39 -2.43 -8.25
CA ASN A 31 0.29 -1.13 -8.94
C ASN A 31 -0.19 0.01 -8.03
N SER A 32 0.09 -0.07 -6.74
CA SER A 32 -0.35 0.91 -5.73
C SER A 32 0.16 2.33 -6.01
N VAL A 33 1.23 2.45 -6.78
CA VAL A 33 1.84 3.71 -7.22
C VAL A 33 0.93 4.54 -8.14
N GLU A 34 -0.01 3.89 -8.82
CA GLU A 34 -1.00 4.56 -9.67
C GLU A 34 -2.13 5.18 -8.84
N ILE A 35 -2.32 4.72 -7.59
CA ILE A 35 -3.35 5.21 -6.68
C ILE A 35 -2.75 6.28 -5.77
N THR A 36 -2.92 7.53 -6.18
CA THR A 36 -2.19 8.67 -5.58
C THR A 36 -3.07 9.58 -4.74
N ARG A 37 -4.39 9.56 -4.98
CA ARG A 37 -5.35 10.41 -4.29
C ARG A 37 -5.57 9.92 -2.86
N ARG A 38 -5.53 10.86 -1.91
CA ARG A 38 -5.70 10.58 -0.48
C ARG A 38 -7.03 9.90 -0.14
N LYS A 39 -8.11 10.27 -0.83
CA LYS A 39 -9.46 9.72 -0.60
C LYS A 39 -9.49 8.23 -0.96
N ASP A 40 -8.91 7.87 -2.09
CA ASP A 40 -8.94 6.50 -2.62
C ASP A 40 -8.07 5.58 -1.77
N GLN A 41 -6.86 6.01 -1.42
CA GLN A 41 -6.00 5.28 -0.48
C GLN A 41 -6.67 5.09 0.89
N LYS A 42 -7.35 6.13 1.41
CA LYS A 42 -8.09 6.03 2.67
C LYS A 42 -9.18 4.97 2.57
N PHE A 43 -10.00 5.02 1.51
CA PHE A 43 -11.09 4.07 1.29
C PHE A 43 -10.55 2.63 1.25
N ILE A 44 -9.50 2.39 0.48
CA ILE A 44 -8.87 1.06 0.36
C ILE A 44 -8.32 0.60 1.71
N CYS A 45 -7.58 1.44 2.44
CA CYS A 45 -7.07 1.06 3.75
C CYS A 45 -8.19 0.75 4.75
N GLN A 46 -9.31 1.49 4.71
CA GLN A 46 -10.47 1.20 5.57
C GLN A 46 -11.14 -0.12 5.17
N LEU A 47 -11.25 -0.41 3.88
CA LEU A 47 -11.80 -1.66 3.36
C LEU A 47 -10.92 -2.87 3.69
N ILE A 48 -9.59 -2.74 3.61
CA ILE A 48 -8.67 -3.79 4.04
C ILE A 48 -8.96 -4.18 5.50
N LYS A 49 -9.25 -3.21 6.38
CA LYS A 49 -9.58 -3.49 7.79
C LYS A 49 -10.86 -4.31 7.98
N THR A 50 -11.73 -4.43 6.98
CA THR A 50 -12.95 -5.25 7.05
C THR A 50 -12.73 -6.66 6.51
N PHE A 51 -11.55 -6.98 5.95
CA PHE A 51 -11.25 -8.31 5.45
C PHE A 51 -11.01 -9.31 6.59
N SER A 52 -11.37 -10.57 6.35
CA SER A 52 -11.18 -11.67 7.31
C SER A 52 -9.86 -12.41 7.08
N GLY A 53 -9.12 -12.68 8.15
CA GLY A 53 -7.83 -13.36 8.08
C GLY A 53 -6.69 -12.44 7.64
N LEU A 54 -6.70 -11.19 8.10
CA LEU A 54 -5.55 -10.30 7.96
C LEU A 54 -4.38 -10.81 8.82
N PRO A 55 -3.13 -10.61 8.39
CA PRO A 55 -1.97 -10.80 9.25
C PRO A 55 -2.08 -9.93 10.52
N ALA A 56 -1.67 -10.45 11.67
CA ALA A 56 -1.73 -9.72 12.94
C ALA A 56 -0.96 -8.38 12.91
N SER A 57 0.10 -8.30 12.09
CA SER A 57 0.88 -7.07 11.84
C SER A 57 0.04 -5.96 11.19
N VAL A 58 -0.88 -6.32 10.30
CA VAL A 58 -1.79 -5.38 9.59
C VAL A 58 -3.06 -5.15 10.42
N GLU A 59 -3.56 -6.18 11.10
CA GLU A 59 -4.75 -6.13 11.94
C GLU A 59 -4.58 -5.17 13.14
N LYS A 60 -3.41 -5.12 13.76
CA LYS A 60 -3.15 -4.22 14.89
C LYS A 60 -2.91 -2.76 14.50
N ARG A 61 -2.61 -2.49 13.22
CA ARG A 61 -2.30 -1.14 12.73
C ARG A 61 -3.56 -0.36 12.38
N SER A 62 -3.53 0.95 12.63
CA SER A 62 -4.59 1.87 12.21
C SER A 62 -4.55 2.10 10.69
N TRP A 63 -5.70 2.40 10.09
CA TRP A 63 -5.75 2.72 8.65
C TRP A 63 -4.87 3.93 8.30
N GLN A 64 -4.69 4.87 9.23
CA GLN A 64 -3.79 6.01 9.06
C GLN A 64 -2.33 5.56 8.94
N SER A 65 -1.92 4.55 9.72
CA SER A 65 -0.57 3.98 9.66
C SER A 65 -0.33 3.30 8.32
N LEU A 66 -1.26 2.46 7.87
CA LEU A 66 -1.18 1.78 6.57
C LEU A 66 -1.11 2.77 5.41
N ARG A 67 -1.97 3.81 5.44
CA ARG A 67 -1.96 4.87 4.42
C ARG A 67 -0.66 5.66 4.39
N ARG A 68 -0.04 5.92 5.55
CA ARG A 68 1.25 6.64 5.63
C ARG A 68 2.37 5.83 4.99
N GLU A 69 2.41 4.53 5.26
CA GLU A 69 3.36 3.61 4.63
C GLU A 69 3.19 3.56 3.12
N TRP A 70 1.93 3.42 2.66
CA TRP A 70 1.62 3.49 1.24
C TRP A 70 2.08 4.83 0.62
N ARG A 71 1.76 5.96 1.26
CA ARG A 71 2.23 7.26 0.77
C ARG A 71 3.75 7.32 0.66
N ALA A 72 4.48 6.86 1.68
CA ALA A 72 5.94 6.83 1.66
C ALA A 72 6.48 5.95 0.52
N HIS A 73 5.85 4.80 0.29
CA HIS A 73 6.18 3.91 -0.80
C HIS A 73 5.98 4.58 -2.17
N ASN A 74 4.84 5.25 -2.38
CA ASN A 74 4.56 6.01 -3.60
C ASN A 74 5.54 7.19 -3.79
N LEU A 75 5.97 7.84 -2.71
CA LEU A 75 6.97 8.91 -2.74
C LEU A 75 8.35 8.37 -3.15
N LEU A 76 8.77 7.25 -2.57
CA LEU A 76 10.01 6.58 -2.94
C LEU A 76 10.02 6.19 -4.42
N TYR A 77 8.93 5.58 -4.91
CA TYR A 77 8.83 5.19 -6.32
C TYR A 77 9.07 6.36 -7.29
N ARG A 78 8.65 7.56 -6.91
CA ARG A 78 8.78 8.78 -7.73
C ARG A 78 10.17 9.39 -7.73
N LEU A 79 11.09 8.92 -6.89
CA LEU A 79 12.45 9.46 -6.87
C LEU A 79 13.17 9.15 -8.20
N PRO A 80 13.75 10.17 -8.88
CA PRO A 80 14.27 10.00 -10.24
C PRO A 80 15.55 9.15 -10.27
N PHE A 81 16.35 9.18 -9.21
CA PHE A 81 17.65 8.51 -9.10
C PHE A 81 17.57 7.07 -8.56
N LEU A 82 16.36 6.55 -8.31
CA LEU A 82 16.20 5.21 -7.78
C LEU A 82 16.43 4.15 -8.88
N PRO A 83 17.31 3.15 -8.67
CA PRO A 83 17.62 2.15 -9.69
C PRO A 83 16.37 1.41 -10.20
N SER A 84 16.35 1.00 -11.47
CA SER A 84 15.20 0.32 -12.10
C SER A 84 14.72 -0.90 -11.32
N GLY A 85 15.63 -1.77 -10.88
CA GLY A 85 15.28 -2.95 -10.08
C GLY A 85 14.66 -2.63 -8.72
N TRP A 86 14.88 -1.43 -8.20
CA TRP A 86 14.18 -0.96 -7.00
C TRP A 86 12.81 -0.37 -7.32
N LYS A 87 12.67 0.35 -8.45
CA LYS A 87 11.35 0.83 -8.91
C LYS A 87 10.38 -0.31 -9.17
N GLU A 88 10.86 -1.43 -9.72
CA GLU A 88 10.05 -2.64 -9.89
C GLU A 88 9.53 -3.17 -8.55
N ARG A 89 10.38 -3.21 -7.52
CA ARG A 89 9.99 -3.62 -6.15
C ARG A 89 9.06 -2.63 -5.45
N LEU A 90 9.13 -1.36 -5.84
CA LEU A 90 8.31 -0.28 -5.28
C LEU A 90 7.03 -0.02 -6.08
N ARG A 91 6.71 -0.88 -7.06
CA ARG A 91 5.48 -0.78 -7.84
C ARG A 91 4.26 -1.21 -7.02
N ASP A 92 4.48 -2.14 -6.09
CA ASP A 92 3.47 -2.76 -5.28
C ASP A 92 3.75 -2.44 -3.80
N VAL A 93 2.78 -1.83 -3.11
CA VAL A 93 2.90 -1.62 -1.67
C VAL A 93 2.67 -2.96 -0.99
N ASP A 94 3.65 -3.40 -0.23
CA ASP A 94 3.55 -4.56 0.63
C ASP A 94 3.48 -4.10 2.08
N MET A 95 2.30 -4.26 2.69
CA MET A 95 2.07 -3.96 4.10
C MET A 95 2.52 -5.16 4.93
N ASP A 96 3.82 -5.44 4.89
CA ASP A 96 4.44 -6.54 5.62
C ASP A 96 4.89 -6.10 7.02
N ALA A 97 5.25 -7.08 7.85
CA ALA A 97 6.10 -6.88 9.00
C ALA A 97 7.55 -6.58 8.57
N GLU A 98 7.78 -5.55 7.74
CA GLU A 98 9.12 -5.24 7.22
C GLU A 98 10.17 -4.98 8.32
N PRO A 99 11.48 -5.19 8.03
CA PRO A 99 12.57 -4.88 8.95
C PRO A 99 12.58 -3.40 9.37
N LEU A 100 12.95 -3.16 10.64
CA LEU A 100 12.81 -1.86 11.32
C LEU A 100 13.45 -0.67 10.56
N TRP A 101 14.57 -0.88 9.86
CA TRP A 101 15.25 0.19 9.12
C TRP A 101 14.42 0.70 7.95
N ARG A 102 13.68 -0.17 7.25
CA ARG A 102 12.83 0.20 6.12
C ARG A 102 11.60 0.95 6.61
N ARG A 103 11.05 0.52 7.77
CA ARG A 103 10.04 1.29 8.51
C ARG A 103 10.53 2.67 8.91
N ALA A 104 11.80 2.81 9.31
CA ALA A 104 12.38 4.11 9.66
C ALA A 104 12.47 5.03 8.45
N VAL A 105 12.94 4.52 7.31
CA VAL A 105 12.97 5.28 6.04
C VAL A 105 11.56 5.70 5.61
N TYR A 106 10.59 4.77 5.66
CA TYR A 106 9.20 5.10 5.35
C TYR A 106 8.58 6.08 6.33
N PHE A 107 8.92 5.98 7.62
CA PHE A 107 8.42 6.90 8.64
C PHE A 107 8.90 8.33 8.38
N VAL A 108 10.19 8.52 8.10
CA VAL A 108 10.74 9.84 7.76
C VAL A 108 10.08 10.41 6.50
N LEU A 109 9.92 9.60 5.45
CA LEU A 109 9.29 10.06 4.21
C LEU A 109 7.79 10.29 4.33
N ALA A 110 7.09 9.63 5.26
CA ALA A 110 5.67 9.84 5.52
C ALA A 110 5.38 11.14 6.29
N LEU A 111 6.38 11.73 6.95
CA LEU A 111 6.26 12.98 7.70
C LEU A 111 6.39 14.23 6.83
N ILE A 112 6.89 14.07 5.59
CA ILE A 112 7.02 15.12 4.57
C ILE A 112 5.78 15.07 3.65
#